data_AF-A0A2E3DGY0-F1
#
_entry.id   AF-A0A2E3DGY0-F1
#
_cell.length_a   1.000
_cell.length_b   1.000
_cell.length_c   1.000
_cell.angle_alpha   90.00
_cell.angle_beta   90.00
_cell.angle_gamma   90.00
#
_symmetry.space_group_name_H-M   'P 1'
#
loop_
_entity.id
_entity.type
_entity.pdbx_description
1 polymer ?
#
loop_
_entity_poly.entity_id
_entity_poly.type
_entity_poly.pdbx_seq_one_letter_code
_entity_poly.pdbx_strand_id
1 'polypeptide(L)'
;MVDVENVAGGDIKQDGQLRIRSFVPIWIQILILLTASVSYLLQRGTPEDQAKANALTMMAVMVIVGLYVIWFVCRGPARSGVKRFVGWGILAALVLFFSVIRPIGVTGQLMFDWSWRWEGVPDKSLSSIMQEVVSDTVDLKSLGDRLDYPGFLGKDRHPYVEVDWIADPSADNVVELWRNDIGAGWAGFAAVAGFGVTMEQRGEEEIVSCYDLDSGEIRWAYVTQFRHETFLGGVGPRATPTVYKGNVYALGAGGNLLCLEGRTGQAIWQQNVLSRVNSTPEEDSTVVSWGRSTSPLVVDDLVIVPAGGPKGGPFVSLLAFNCKDGELAWQGGSEQVSFSSPAIHTINRQRQIVVVNESSVTGHELKTGKQIWKQVWDGSSTSSANTSQPYLVGENRIFVSKGYGQGSMLFAVDGEKTSEIWRNPSVARTKYTNAALVGGKVFSLSDGILECVDLETGERLWKKGRFNHGQLLMLGQLILVQSEEGELHFIRPQERGFDTVYQVQVLKDRCWATLTLYDNKLVLRNSEEAVCYQLPVKR
;
A
#
# COMPACT_ATOMS: atom_id res chain seq x y z
N MET A 1 0.01 -82.92 -68.54
CA MET A 1 -0.14 -81.69 -69.35
C MET A 1 0.13 -80.54 -68.39
N VAL A 2 1.37 -80.01 -68.34
CA VAL A 2 1.83 -78.82 -69.11
C VAL A 2 0.94 -77.62 -68.73
N ASP A 3 1.36 -76.45 -68.22
CA ASP A 3 2.63 -75.84 -67.85
C ASP A 3 2.32 -74.69 -66.84
N VAL A 4 3.25 -74.50 -65.90
CA VAL A 4 3.87 -73.26 -65.36
C VAL A 4 3.29 -71.88 -65.78
N GLU A 5 2.91 -71.03 -64.81
CA GLU A 5 3.55 -69.69 -64.64
C GLU A 5 3.29 -69.02 -63.27
N ASN A 6 4.36 -68.38 -62.79
CA ASN A 6 4.57 -67.73 -61.50
C ASN A 6 3.67 -66.50 -61.27
N VAL A 7 3.25 -66.26 -60.01
CA VAL A 7 3.65 -65.04 -59.25
C VAL A 7 3.73 -65.40 -57.76
N ALA A 8 4.88 -65.07 -57.18
CA ALA A 8 5.30 -65.33 -55.81
C ALA A 8 4.50 -64.54 -54.76
N GLY A 9 4.51 -65.09 -53.54
CA GLY A 9 3.86 -64.53 -52.36
C GLY A 9 4.53 -63.26 -51.81
N GLY A 10 3.84 -62.65 -50.84
CA GLY A 10 4.34 -61.48 -50.12
C GLY A 10 3.39 -61.05 -49.01
N ASP A 11 3.55 -61.71 -47.87
CA ASP A 11 3.25 -61.32 -46.49
C ASP A 11 2.29 -60.15 -46.20
N ILE A 12 1.25 -60.52 -45.45
CA ILE A 12 0.59 -59.68 -44.47
C ILE A 12 1.62 -59.31 -43.39
N LYS A 13 2.02 -58.04 -43.28
CA LYS A 13 2.50 -57.49 -42.02
C LYS A 13 2.12 -56.02 -41.84
N GLN A 14 1.54 -55.81 -40.66
CA GLN A 14 1.17 -54.58 -40.00
C GLN A 14 2.16 -53.43 -40.24
N ASP A 15 1.65 -52.27 -40.62
CA ASP A 15 2.27 -51.01 -40.20
C ASP A 15 1.21 -49.94 -39.94
N GLY A 16 0.40 -50.20 -38.92
CA GLY A 16 -0.46 -49.23 -38.27
C GLY A 16 0.30 -48.45 -37.20
N GLN A 17 1.44 -47.84 -37.55
CA GLN A 17 2.00 -46.80 -36.69
C GLN A 17 1.16 -45.53 -36.86
N LEU A 18 0.14 -45.38 -36.02
CA LEU A 18 -0.38 -44.08 -35.64
C LEU A 18 0.79 -43.27 -35.06
N ARG A 19 1.54 -42.59 -35.94
CA ARG A 19 2.43 -41.50 -35.52
C ARG A 19 1.52 -40.48 -34.85
N ILE A 20 1.51 -40.48 -33.52
CA ILE A 20 0.98 -39.38 -32.73
C ILE A 20 1.88 -38.18 -33.07
N ARG A 21 1.57 -37.50 -34.17
CA ARG A 21 2.16 -36.19 -34.47
C ARG A 21 1.71 -35.30 -33.33
N SER A 22 2.66 -34.94 -32.47
CA SER A 22 2.45 -33.92 -31.44
C SER A 22 1.67 -32.77 -32.05
N PHE A 23 0.46 -32.53 -31.54
CA PHE A 23 -0.39 -31.41 -31.97
C PHE A 23 0.21 -30.04 -31.59
N VAL A 24 1.31 -30.05 -30.82
CA VAL A 24 2.04 -28.86 -30.39
C VAL A 24 3.44 -28.88 -31.05
N PRO A 25 3.79 -27.86 -31.84
CA PRO A 25 5.13 -27.70 -32.38
C PRO A 25 6.21 -27.68 -31.31
N ILE A 26 7.37 -28.26 -31.62
CA ILE A 26 8.53 -28.29 -30.71
C ILE A 26 8.93 -26.88 -30.27
N TRP A 27 8.85 -25.86 -31.14
CA TRP A 27 9.18 -24.48 -30.77
C TRP A 27 8.26 -23.89 -29.68
N ILE A 28 6.99 -24.32 -29.61
CA ILE A 28 6.06 -23.89 -28.56
C ILE A 28 6.39 -24.59 -27.25
N GLN A 29 6.72 -25.89 -27.31
CA GLN A 29 7.17 -26.62 -26.12
C GLN A 29 8.45 -26.01 -25.54
N ILE A 30 9.40 -25.64 -26.40
CA ILE A 30 10.61 -24.91 -26.02
C ILE A 30 10.25 -23.56 -25.39
N LEU A 31 9.33 -22.80 -25.99
CA LEU A 31 8.92 -21.50 -25.47
C LEU A 31 8.22 -21.61 -24.11
N ILE A 32 7.33 -22.59 -23.93
CA ILE A 32 6.69 -22.89 -22.64
C ILE A 32 7.74 -23.26 -21.59
N LEU A 33 8.67 -24.16 -21.91
CA LEU A 33 9.73 -24.56 -20.99
C LEU A 33 10.66 -23.39 -20.64
N LEU A 34 11.01 -22.56 -21.62
CA LEU A 34 11.84 -21.38 -21.42
C LEU A 34 11.12 -20.35 -20.55
N THR A 35 9.84 -20.07 -20.81
CA THR A 35 9.05 -19.16 -19.99
C THR A 35 8.84 -19.71 -18.57
N ALA A 36 8.57 -21.00 -18.41
CA ALA A 36 8.48 -21.63 -17.09
C ALA A 36 9.81 -21.55 -16.33
N SER A 37 10.92 -21.81 -17.03
CA SER A 37 12.27 -21.73 -16.45
C SER A 37 12.65 -20.29 -16.07
N VAL A 38 12.39 -19.32 -16.94
CA VAL A 38 12.63 -17.89 -16.66
C VAL A 38 11.72 -17.41 -15.53
N SER A 39 10.44 -17.78 -15.52
CA SER A 39 9.51 -17.42 -14.43
C SER A 39 9.96 -18.02 -13.10
N TYR A 40 10.37 -19.29 -13.10
CA TYR A 40 10.93 -19.96 -11.92
C TYR A 40 12.22 -19.29 -11.44
N LEU A 41 13.11 -18.90 -12.35
CA LEU A 41 14.33 -18.18 -12.02
C LEU A 41 14.06 -16.76 -11.50
N LEU A 42 13.10 -16.02 -12.06
CA LEU A 42 12.69 -14.71 -11.55
C LEU A 42 12.04 -14.82 -10.16
N GLN A 43 11.32 -15.90 -9.88
CA GLN A 43 10.71 -16.16 -8.57
C GLN A 43 11.71 -16.60 -7.50
N ARG A 44 12.88 -17.14 -7.87
CA ARG A 44 13.90 -17.65 -6.92
C ARG A 44 15.22 -16.89 -6.89
N GLY A 45 15.59 -16.21 -7.96
CA GLY A 45 16.99 -15.95 -8.32
C GLY A 45 17.43 -14.50 -8.31
N THR A 46 16.53 -13.53 -8.31
CA THR A 46 16.90 -12.11 -8.31
C THR A 46 16.21 -11.36 -7.17
N PRO A 47 16.85 -10.34 -6.57
CA PRO A 47 16.19 -9.39 -5.68
C PRO A 47 15.20 -8.49 -6.43
N GLU A 48 14.68 -8.93 -7.57
CA GLU A 48 13.65 -8.23 -8.31
C GLU A 48 12.31 -8.36 -7.61
N ASP A 49 11.49 -7.34 -7.83
CA ASP A 49 10.18 -7.20 -7.24
C ASP A 49 9.23 -8.33 -7.74
N GLN A 50 8.65 -9.09 -6.82
CA GLN A 50 7.65 -10.14 -7.10
C GLN A 50 6.52 -9.65 -8.00
N ALA A 51 6.07 -8.41 -7.82
CA ALA A 51 5.00 -7.83 -8.62
C ALA A 51 5.43 -7.66 -10.09
N LYS A 52 6.68 -7.24 -10.34
CA LYS A 52 7.24 -7.15 -11.70
C LYS A 52 7.37 -8.54 -12.33
N ALA A 53 7.81 -9.53 -11.57
CA ALA A 53 7.91 -10.91 -12.03
C ALA A 53 6.54 -11.49 -12.41
N ASN A 54 5.49 -11.23 -11.61
CA ASN A 54 4.11 -11.64 -11.90
C ASN A 54 3.62 -11.01 -13.20
N ALA A 55 3.76 -9.68 -13.35
CA ALA A 55 3.35 -8.96 -14.56
C ALA A 55 4.05 -9.49 -15.83
N LEU A 56 5.37 -9.71 -15.77
CA LEU A 56 6.12 -10.27 -16.89
C LEU A 56 5.69 -11.70 -17.24
N THR A 57 5.44 -12.52 -16.22
CA THR A 57 4.94 -13.90 -16.39
C THR A 57 3.59 -13.90 -17.10
N MET A 58 2.66 -13.04 -16.68
CA MET A 58 1.33 -12.92 -17.31
C MET A 58 1.45 -12.49 -18.78
N MET A 59 2.27 -11.48 -19.07
CA MET A 59 2.50 -11.04 -20.46
C MET A 59 3.09 -12.15 -21.31
N ALA A 60 4.09 -12.88 -20.80
CA ALA A 60 4.71 -13.99 -21.52
C ALA A 60 3.70 -15.10 -21.83
N VAL A 61 2.88 -15.50 -20.84
CA VAL A 61 1.84 -16.52 -21.04
C VAL A 61 0.82 -16.08 -22.09
N MET A 62 0.33 -14.84 -22.02
CA MET A 62 -0.63 -14.31 -23.00
C MET A 62 -0.04 -14.31 -24.42
N VAL A 63 1.22 -13.91 -24.58
CA VAL A 63 1.92 -13.92 -25.88
C VAL A 63 2.07 -15.35 -26.41
N ILE A 64 2.46 -16.30 -25.58
CA ILE A 64 2.63 -17.71 -25.99
C ILE A 64 1.31 -18.31 -26.44
N VAL A 65 0.24 -18.10 -25.67
CA VAL A 65 -1.11 -18.57 -26.01
C VAL A 65 -1.57 -17.91 -27.31
N GLY A 66 -1.39 -16.59 -27.46
CA GLY A 66 -1.72 -15.87 -28.68
C GLY A 66 -0.98 -16.41 -29.91
N LEU A 67 0.34 -16.62 -29.80
CA LEU A 67 1.17 -17.18 -30.86
C LEU A 67 0.77 -18.63 -31.18
N TYR A 68 0.40 -19.44 -30.18
CA TYR A 68 -0.13 -20.78 -30.38
C TYR A 68 -1.43 -20.75 -31.18
N VAL A 69 -2.37 -19.88 -30.82
CA VAL A 69 -3.65 -19.72 -31.52
C VAL A 69 -3.43 -19.27 -32.96
N ILE A 70 -2.57 -18.26 -33.19
CA ILE A 70 -2.22 -17.79 -34.53
C ILE A 70 -1.61 -18.92 -35.36
N TRP A 71 -0.65 -19.66 -34.79
CA TRP A 71 -0.03 -20.80 -35.46
C TRP A 71 -1.07 -21.89 -35.78
N PHE A 72 -1.94 -22.24 -34.84
CA PHE A 72 -2.94 -23.27 -35.02
C PHE A 72 -3.91 -22.90 -36.17
N VAL A 73 -4.39 -21.65 -36.18
CA VAL A 73 -5.31 -21.14 -37.21
C VAL A 73 -4.64 -21.06 -38.58
N CYS A 74 -3.38 -20.64 -38.66
CA CYS A 74 -2.68 -20.46 -39.94
C CYS A 74 -2.06 -21.76 -40.49
N ARG A 75 -1.43 -22.55 -39.62
CA ARG A 75 -0.50 -23.64 -39.98
C ARG A 75 -0.80 -24.97 -39.29
N GLY A 76 -1.79 -25.01 -38.39
CA GLY A 76 -2.14 -26.23 -37.65
C GLY A 76 -2.53 -27.41 -38.54
N PRO A 77 -2.40 -28.67 -38.08
CA PRO A 77 -2.67 -29.86 -38.88
C PRO A 77 -4.18 -30.14 -39.09
N ALA A 78 -5.07 -29.40 -38.43
CA ALA A 78 -6.52 -29.59 -38.51
C ALA A 78 -7.12 -29.13 -39.85
N ARG A 79 -8.36 -29.55 -40.14
CA ARG A 79 -9.12 -29.08 -41.33
C ARG A 79 -9.53 -27.62 -41.18
N SER A 80 -9.64 -26.88 -42.30
CA SER A 80 -9.94 -25.44 -42.30
C SER A 80 -11.22 -25.05 -41.54
N GLY A 81 -12.26 -25.89 -41.59
CA GLY A 81 -13.48 -25.66 -40.81
C GLY A 81 -13.25 -25.67 -39.30
N VAL A 82 -12.45 -26.63 -38.81
CA VAL A 82 -12.08 -26.74 -37.38
C VAL A 82 -11.22 -25.55 -36.96
N LYS A 83 -10.26 -25.14 -37.79
CA LYS A 83 -9.41 -23.96 -37.50
C LYS A 83 -10.23 -22.68 -37.37
N ARG A 84 -11.18 -22.46 -38.29
CA ARG A 84 -12.10 -21.31 -38.24
C ARG A 84 -13.00 -21.38 -37.02
N PHE A 85 -13.57 -22.55 -36.72
CA PHE A 85 -14.40 -22.75 -35.53
C PHE A 85 -13.65 -22.44 -34.24
N VAL A 86 -12.42 -22.94 -34.09
CA VAL A 86 -11.59 -22.66 -32.91
C VAL A 86 -11.20 -21.18 -32.85
N GLY A 87 -10.77 -20.58 -33.96
CA GLY A 87 -10.39 -19.17 -34.00
C GLY A 87 -11.55 -18.23 -33.64
N TRP A 88 -12.71 -18.41 -34.30
CA TRP A 88 -13.93 -17.65 -33.98
C TRP A 88 -14.47 -17.98 -32.59
N GLY A 89 -14.35 -19.23 -32.13
CA GLY A 89 -14.77 -19.64 -30.80
C GLY A 89 -13.95 -18.96 -29.69
N ILE A 90 -12.63 -18.88 -29.84
CA ILE A 90 -11.75 -18.16 -28.91
C ILE A 90 -12.07 -16.66 -28.93
N LEU A 91 -12.22 -16.08 -30.13
CA LEU A 91 -12.58 -14.66 -30.24
C LEU A 91 -13.94 -14.38 -29.58
N ALA A 92 -14.95 -15.21 -29.85
CA ALA A 92 -16.27 -15.09 -29.24
C ALA A 92 -16.22 -15.28 -27.72
N ALA A 93 -15.42 -16.23 -27.22
CA ALA A 93 -15.23 -16.44 -25.79
C ALA A 93 -14.55 -15.24 -25.11
N LEU A 94 -13.53 -14.64 -25.74
CA LEU A 94 -12.88 -13.42 -25.22
C LEU A 94 -13.85 -12.24 -25.24
N VAL A 95 -14.59 -12.05 -26.33
CA VAL A 95 -15.62 -11.01 -26.42
C VAL A 95 -16.68 -11.20 -25.35
N LEU A 96 -17.18 -12.43 -25.15
CA LEU A 96 -18.15 -12.75 -24.11
C LEU A 96 -17.58 -12.53 -22.70
N PHE A 97 -16.35 -12.96 -22.46
CA PHE A 97 -15.67 -12.77 -21.17
C PHE A 97 -15.57 -11.28 -20.85
N PHE A 98 -15.04 -10.46 -21.76
CA PHE A 98 -14.87 -9.02 -21.54
C PHE A 98 -16.17 -8.21 -21.67
N SER A 99 -17.25 -8.77 -22.24
CA SER A 99 -18.57 -8.15 -22.25
C SER A 99 -19.38 -8.41 -20.97
N VAL A 100 -18.93 -9.36 -20.15
CA VAL A 100 -19.62 -9.81 -18.92
C VAL A 100 -18.80 -9.47 -17.67
N ILE A 101 -17.48 -9.61 -17.75
CA ILE A 101 -16.51 -9.39 -16.67
C ILE A 101 -15.64 -8.19 -17.04
N ARG A 102 -15.29 -7.37 -16.05
CA ARG A 102 -14.35 -6.25 -16.20
C ARG A 102 -13.23 -6.36 -15.16
N PRO A 103 -11.98 -5.97 -15.51
CA PRO A 103 -10.96 -5.75 -14.51
C PRO A 103 -11.27 -4.44 -13.77
N ILE A 104 -11.22 -4.47 -12.44
CA ILE A 104 -11.49 -3.29 -11.58
C ILE A 104 -10.23 -2.74 -10.90
N GLY A 105 -9.14 -3.51 -10.93
CA GLY A 105 -7.87 -3.08 -10.41
C GLY A 105 -6.90 -4.24 -10.31
N VAL A 106 -5.93 -4.09 -9.42
CA VAL A 106 -4.96 -5.13 -9.12
C VAL A 106 -4.69 -5.23 -7.62
N THR A 107 -4.27 -6.41 -7.18
CA THR A 107 -3.66 -6.61 -5.86
C THR A 107 -2.28 -5.94 -5.80
N GLY A 108 -1.69 -5.79 -4.61
CA GLY A 108 -0.34 -5.23 -4.48
C GLY A 108 0.75 -6.07 -5.16
N GLN A 109 0.42 -7.31 -5.56
CA GLN A 109 1.25 -8.19 -6.38
C GLN A 109 0.98 -8.09 -7.89
N LEU A 110 0.21 -7.09 -8.32
CA LEU A 110 -0.19 -6.82 -9.70
C LEU A 110 -1.02 -7.94 -10.35
N MET A 111 -1.80 -8.67 -9.56
CA MET A 111 -2.78 -9.64 -10.08
C MET A 111 -4.12 -8.93 -10.31
N PHE A 112 -4.78 -9.19 -11.45
CA PHE A 112 -6.07 -8.54 -11.76
C PHE A 112 -7.20 -8.98 -10.84
N ASP A 113 -7.94 -7.98 -10.35
CA ASP A 113 -9.23 -8.17 -9.70
C ASP A 113 -10.34 -8.03 -10.74
N TRP A 114 -11.34 -8.91 -10.62
CA TRP A 114 -12.42 -9.04 -11.60
C TRP A 114 -13.76 -8.83 -10.93
N SER A 115 -14.64 -8.08 -11.57
CA SER A 115 -16.05 -7.97 -11.18
C SER A 115 -16.96 -8.22 -12.36
N TRP A 116 -18.21 -8.57 -12.06
CA TRP A 116 -19.26 -8.59 -13.07
C TRP A 116 -19.60 -7.15 -13.48
N ARG A 117 -19.85 -6.92 -14.78
CA ARG A 117 -20.15 -5.56 -15.27
C ARG A 117 -21.45 -4.96 -14.74
N TRP A 118 -22.37 -5.79 -14.26
CA TRP A 118 -23.62 -5.37 -13.63
C TRP A 118 -23.49 -5.18 -12.11
N GLU A 119 -22.34 -5.51 -11.53
CA GLU A 119 -22.03 -5.20 -10.14
C GLU A 119 -21.77 -3.70 -10.03
N GLY A 120 -22.42 -3.05 -9.05
CA GLY A 120 -22.22 -1.63 -8.77
C GLY A 120 -20.76 -1.35 -8.40
N VAL A 121 -20.36 -0.08 -8.45
CA VAL A 121 -19.08 0.33 -7.84
C VAL A 121 -19.39 0.64 -6.36
N PRO A 122 -18.78 -0.05 -5.37
CA PRO A 122 -19.19 0.04 -3.97
C PRO A 122 -19.30 1.48 -3.45
N ASP A 123 -18.33 2.34 -3.77
CA ASP A 123 -18.33 3.75 -3.35
C ASP A 123 -19.47 4.58 -3.96
N LYS A 124 -20.01 4.16 -5.12
CA LYS A 124 -21.11 4.85 -5.81
C LYS A 124 -22.49 4.38 -5.37
N SER A 125 -22.58 3.25 -4.67
CA SER A 125 -23.85 2.74 -4.14
C SER A 125 -24.21 3.29 -2.76
N LEU A 126 -23.25 3.88 -2.05
CA LEU A 126 -23.49 4.45 -0.72
C LEU A 126 -24.37 5.70 -0.81
N SER A 127 -25.20 5.89 0.21
CA SER A 127 -25.94 7.14 0.42
C SER A 127 -24.98 8.32 0.61
N SER A 128 -25.53 9.52 0.43
CA SER A 128 -24.81 10.73 0.83
C SER A 128 -24.46 10.66 2.31
N ILE A 129 -23.18 10.87 2.63
CA ILE A 129 -22.65 10.84 4.00
C ILE A 129 -23.47 11.74 4.95
N MET A 130 -24.00 12.84 4.44
CA MET A 130 -24.79 13.81 5.22
C MET A 130 -26.10 13.23 5.76
N GLN A 131 -26.62 12.15 5.17
CA GLN A 131 -27.82 11.45 5.66
C GLN A 131 -27.51 10.54 6.85
N GLU A 132 -26.25 10.14 7.02
CA GLU A 132 -25.76 9.25 8.09
C GLU A 132 -25.22 10.04 9.29
N VAL A 133 -25.08 11.36 9.17
CA VAL A 133 -24.56 12.23 10.24
C VAL A 133 -25.56 12.32 11.40
N VAL A 134 -25.13 11.87 12.58
CA VAL A 134 -25.80 12.05 13.86
C VAL A 134 -25.07 13.16 14.63
N SER A 135 -25.52 14.41 14.44
CA SER A 135 -24.92 15.57 15.08
C SER A 135 -25.10 15.54 16.60
N ASP A 136 -23.99 15.39 17.32
CA ASP A 136 -23.90 15.52 18.77
C ASP A 136 -22.57 16.21 19.15
N THR A 137 -22.34 16.38 20.44
CA THR A 137 -21.18 17.09 20.99
C THR A 137 -19.90 16.27 20.76
N VAL A 138 -19.09 16.71 19.80
CA VAL A 138 -17.72 16.21 19.60
C VAL A 138 -16.72 17.15 20.29
N ASP A 139 -15.72 16.57 20.95
CA ASP A 139 -14.55 17.30 21.44
C ASP A 139 -13.29 16.50 21.13
N LEU A 140 -12.55 16.91 20.09
CA LEU A 140 -11.28 16.28 19.70
C LEU A 140 -10.07 16.81 20.47
N LYS A 141 -10.29 17.42 21.65
CA LYS A 141 -9.18 17.76 22.54
C LYS A 141 -8.66 16.50 23.21
N SER A 142 -7.34 16.33 23.16
CA SER A 142 -6.64 15.20 23.78
C SER A 142 -7.09 14.95 25.21
N LEU A 143 -7.40 13.69 25.52
CA LEU A 143 -7.64 13.22 26.90
C LEU A 143 -6.32 12.84 27.60
N GLY A 144 -5.20 12.88 26.88
CA GLY A 144 -3.85 12.59 27.37
C GLY A 144 -3.05 11.69 26.42
N ASP A 145 -1.72 11.84 26.43
CA ASP A 145 -0.78 11.26 25.46
C ASP A 145 -0.69 9.71 25.43
N ARG A 146 -1.33 9.01 26.38
CA ARG A 146 -1.24 7.54 26.49
C ARG A 146 -2.27 6.81 25.63
N LEU A 147 -3.47 7.38 25.47
CA LEU A 147 -4.59 6.71 24.80
C LEU A 147 -4.76 7.16 23.34
N ASP A 148 -4.30 8.37 23.03
CA ASP A 148 -4.54 9.01 21.75
C ASP A 148 -3.61 8.46 20.65
N TYR A 149 -4.17 8.37 19.45
CA TYR A 149 -3.50 8.00 18.20
C TYR A 149 -3.76 9.08 17.16
N PRO A 150 -3.19 10.28 17.34
CA PRO A 150 -3.66 11.51 16.72
C PRO A 150 -3.41 11.62 15.22
N GLY A 151 -2.82 10.62 14.57
CA GLY A 151 -2.56 10.65 13.14
C GLY A 151 -1.88 9.37 12.63
N PHE A 152 -1.30 9.46 11.44
CA PHE A 152 -0.61 8.36 10.77
C PHE A 152 0.43 7.69 11.66
N LEU A 153 0.25 6.38 11.92
CA LEU A 153 1.12 5.58 12.79
C LEU A 153 1.24 6.12 14.22
N GLY A 154 0.23 6.86 14.69
CA GLY A 154 0.17 7.41 16.04
C GLY A 154 1.06 8.64 16.23
N LYS A 155 1.27 9.01 17.49
CA LYS A 155 1.97 10.25 17.89
C LYS A 155 3.42 10.33 17.39
N ASP A 156 4.11 9.18 17.40
CA ASP A 156 5.54 9.09 17.07
C ASP A 156 5.76 8.76 15.59
N ARG A 157 4.68 8.61 14.80
CA ARG A 157 4.70 8.16 13.39
C ARG A 157 5.47 6.85 13.20
N HIS A 158 5.38 5.97 14.19
CA HIS A 158 6.07 4.70 14.23
C HIS A 158 5.05 3.61 14.59
N PRO A 159 4.99 2.47 13.88
CA PRO A 159 4.04 1.39 14.13
C PRO A 159 4.44 0.57 15.38
N TYR A 160 4.67 1.25 16.50
CA TYR A 160 4.96 0.66 17.80
C TYR A 160 4.27 1.45 18.88
N VAL A 161 3.48 0.76 19.69
CA VAL A 161 2.90 1.29 20.91
C VAL A 161 3.36 0.41 22.05
N GLU A 162 4.11 1.02 22.97
CA GLU A 162 4.52 0.35 24.19
C GLU A 162 3.32 0.22 25.13
N VAL A 163 2.98 -1.02 25.48
CA VAL A 163 1.88 -1.33 26.39
C VAL A 163 2.25 -2.48 27.32
N ASP A 164 1.76 -2.40 28.55
CA ASP A 164 1.86 -3.44 29.57
C ASP A 164 0.50 -4.09 29.87
N TRP A 165 -0.60 -3.51 29.38
CA TRP A 165 -1.97 -3.87 29.71
C TRP A 165 -2.57 -4.96 28.83
N ILE A 166 -2.00 -5.28 27.67
CA ILE A 166 -2.62 -6.26 26.74
C ILE A 166 -2.56 -7.68 27.31
N ALA A 167 -3.70 -8.37 27.35
CA ALA A 167 -3.80 -9.78 27.71
C ALA A 167 -3.71 -10.70 26.48
N ASP A 168 -3.63 -12.00 26.72
CA ASP A 168 -3.57 -13.00 25.65
C ASP A 168 -4.86 -13.00 24.82
N PRO A 169 -4.78 -12.80 23.49
CA PRO A 169 -5.95 -12.74 22.63
C PRO A 169 -6.55 -14.12 22.37
N SER A 170 -7.87 -14.14 22.23
CA SER A 170 -8.71 -15.31 21.97
C SER A 170 -10.04 -14.88 21.37
N ALA A 171 -10.84 -15.85 20.92
CA ALA A 171 -12.18 -15.58 20.39
C ALA A 171 -13.13 -14.95 21.42
N ASP A 172 -12.92 -15.20 22.71
CA ASP A 172 -13.83 -14.74 23.77
C ASP A 172 -13.53 -13.30 24.23
N ASN A 173 -12.37 -12.74 23.86
CA ASN A 173 -11.90 -11.46 24.41
C ASN A 173 -11.37 -10.47 23.35
N VAL A 174 -11.36 -10.85 22.07
CA VAL A 174 -11.23 -9.96 20.93
C VAL A 174 -12.63 -9.78 20.34
N VAL A 175 -13.30 -8.68 20.66
CA VAL A 175 -14.74 -8.51 20.42
C VAL A 175 -14.97 -7.41 19.38
N GLU A 176 -15.73 -7.72 18.32
CA GLU A 176 -16.21 -6.70 17.39
C GLU A 176 -17.26 -5.82 18.08
N LEU A 177 -17.00 -4.53 18.18
CA LEU A 177 -17.92 -3.54 18.75
C LEU A 177 -18.92 -3.06 17.71
N TRP A 178 -18.44 -2.73 16.52
CA TRP A 178 -19.26 -2.27 15.40
C TRP A 178 -18.57 -2.52 14.06
N ARG A 179 -19.38 -2.51 13.00
CA ARG A 179 -18.99 -2.61 11.59
C ARG A 179 -19.91 -1.73 10.76
N ASN A 180 -19.31 -0.88 9.94
CA ASN A 180 -20.02 0.04 9.05
C ASN A 180 -19.47 -0.03 7.63
N ASP A 181 -20.34 0.24 6.66
CA ASP A 181 -19.90 0.54 5.30
C ASP A 181 -19.19 1.90 5.29
N ILE A 182 -18.12 2.03 4.50
CA ILE A 182 -17.33 3.25 4.34
C ILE A 182 -16.98 3.43 2.85
N GLY A 183 -16.89 4.69 2.41
CA GLY A 183 -16.43 5.02 1.07
C GLY A 183 -14.99 4.58 0.80
N ALA A 184 -14.66 4.50 -0.49
CA ALA A 184 -13.35 4.07 -0.95
C ALA A 184 -12.22 4.96 -0.44
N GLY A 185 -11.04 4.37 -0.23
CA GLY A 185 -9.86 5.07 0.25
C GLY A 185 -8.99 4.17 1.11
N TRP A 186 -7.79 4.66 1.41
CA TRP A 186 -6.76 3.94 2.14
C TRP A 186 -6.19 4.74 3.33
N ALA A 187 -6.83 5.86 3.68
CA ALA A 187 -6.49 6.60 4.88
C ALA A 187 -6.83 5.77 6.12
N GLY A 188 -5.91 5.69 7.09
CA GLY A 188 -6.22 5.17 8.42
C GLY A 188 -7.04 6.18 9.23
N PHE A 189 -7.30 5.87 10.50
CA PHE A 189 -7.97 6.78 11.43
C PHE A 189 -6.97 7.54 12.30
N ALA A 190 -7.24 8.83 12.53
CA ALA A 190 -6.68 9.59 13.64
C ALA A 190 -7.68 9.54 14.81
N ALA A 191 -7.29 8.97 15.94
CA ALA A 191 -8.20 8.74 17.06
C ALA A 191 -7.79 9.54 18.31
N VAL A 192 -8.72 10.35 18.81
CA VAL A 192 -8.53 11.20 19.99
C VAL A 192 -9.87 11.31 20.72
N ALA A 193 -9.83 11.27 22.05
CA ALA A 193 -11.00 11.56 22.90
C ALA A 193 -12.29 10.77 22.60
N GLY A 194 -12.16 9.51 22.18
CA GLY A 194 -13.29 8.62 21.89
C GLY A 194 -13.80 8.74 20.45
N PHE A 195 -13.17 9.58 19.64
CA PHE A 195 -13.57 9.81 18.25
C PHE A 195 -12.43 9.45 17.29
N GLY A 196 -12.79 8.96 16.11
CA GLY A 196 -11.88 8.64 15.02
C GLY A 196 -12.17 9.49 13.79
N VAL A 197 -11.15 10.09 13.18
CA VAL A 197 -11.27 10.88 11.96
C VAL A 197 -10.51 10.21 10.81
N THR A 198 -11.16 10.08 9.66
CA THR A 198 -10.61 9.39 8.47
C THR A 198 -10.95 10.17 7.20
N MET A 199 -10.46 9.69 6.06
CA MET A 199 -10.86 10.18 4.75
C MET A 199 -11.42 9.05 3.89
N GLU A 200 -12.51 9.32 3.18
CA GLU A 200 -13.19 8.37 2.29
C GLU A 200 -13.64 9.08 1.01
N GLN A 201 -14.03 8.31 0.01
CA GLN A 201 -14.59 8.83 -1.24
C GLN A 201 -15.89 8.10 -1.56
N ARG A 202 -16.94 8.87 -1.83
CA ARG A 202 -18.26 8.36 -2.24
C ARG A 202 -18.63 9.00 -3.57
N GLY A 203 -18.50 8.26 -4.67
CA GLY A 203 -18.71 8.81 -6.01
C GLY A 203 -17.73 9.94 -6.35
N GLU A 204 -18.23 11.14 -6.60
CA GLU A 204 -17.43 12.32 -6.98
C GLU A 204 -16.99 13.16 -5.78
N GLU A 205 -17.23 12.66 -4.56
CA GLU A 205 -17.04 13.37 -3.31
C GLU A 205 -15.88 12.75 -2.51
N GLU A 206 -14.83 13.54 -2.25
CA GLU A 206 -13.79 13.25 -1.27
C GLU A 206 -14.21 13.83 0.08
N ILE A 207 -14.21 13.01 1.13
CA ILE A 207 -14.88 13.28 2.39
C ILE A 207 -13.88 13.13 3.54
N VAL A 208 -13.89 14.08 4.48
CA VAL A 208 -13.30 13.90 5.82
C VAL A 208 -14.46 13.63 6.78
N SER A 209 -14.44 12.50 7.48
CA SER A 209 -15.54 12.07 8.34
C SER A 209 -15.03 11.73 9.74
N CYS A 210 -15.84 12.06 10.75
CA CYS A 210 -15.56 11.78 12.15
C CYS A 210 -16.59 10.78 12.70
N TYR A 211 -16.08 9.73 13.33
CA TYR A 211 -16.81 8.61 13.88
C TYR A 211 -16.70 8.61 15.40
N ASP A 212 -17.78 8.24 16.06
CA ASP A 212 -17.76 7.78 17.45
C ASP A 212 -17.13 6.38 17.51
N LEU A 213 -16.12 6.17 18.34
CA LEU A 213 -15.42 4.89 18.39
C LEU A 213 -16.15 3.83 19.22
N ASP A 214 -17.14 4.21 20.02
CA ASP A 214 -17.97 3.28 20.80
C ASP A 214 -19.13 2.75 19.95
N SER A 215 -19.83 3.62 19.21
CA SER A 215 -21.01 3.24 18.42
C SER A 215 -20.75 3.04 16.93
N GLY A 216 -19.69 3.64 16.38
CA GLY A 216 -19.45 3.72 14.94
C GLY A 216 -20.26 4.81 14.25
N GLU A 217 -21.10 5.57 14.94
CA GLU A 217 -21.92 6.62 14.32
C GLU A 217 -21.06 7.76 13.76
N ILE A 218 -21.41 8.26 12.58
CA ILE A 218 -20.76 9.43 11.99
C ILE A 218 -21.29 10.68 12.69
N ARG A 219 -20.40 11.45 13.31
CA ARG A 219 -20.75 12.67 14.06
C ARG A 219 -20.75 13.94 13.21
N TRP A 220 -19.86 14.00 12.24
CA TRP A 220 -19.82 15.04 11.22
C TRP A 220 -19.05 14.57 9.99
N ALA A 221 -19.29 15.24 8.86
CA ALA A 221 -18.55 15.04 7.62
C ALA A 221 -18.31 16.38 6.91
N TYR A 222 -17.15 16.52 6.27
CA TYR A 222 -16.81 17.62 5.39
C TYR A 222 -16.60 17.08 3.97
N VAL A 223 -17.33 17.65 3.00
CA VAL A 223 -17.39 17.14 1.63
C VAL A 223 -16.65 18.09 0.69
N THR A 224 -15.74 17.53 -0.13
CA THR A 224 -15.06 18.21 -1.24
C THR A 224 -15.43 17.53 -2.55
N GLN A 225 -15.83 18.31 -3.55
CA GLN A 225 -16.10 17.79 -4.90
C GLN A 225 -14.78 17.49 -5.63
N PHE A 226 -14.31 16.26 -5.50
CA PHE A 226 -13.09 15.77 -6.11
C PHE A 226 -13.09 14.24 -6.14
N ARG A 227 -12.70 13.66 -7.27
CA ARG A 227 -12.53 12.21 -7.42
C ARG A 227 -11.10 11.87 -7.78
N HIS A 228 -10.48 11.06 -6.94
CA HIS A 228 -9.23 10.40 -7.25
C HIS A 228 -9.44 8.91 -7.52
N GLU A 229 -8.91 8.44 -8.63
CA GLU A 229 -8.99 7.04 -9.04
C GLU A 229 -7.78 6.67 -9.88
N THR A 230 -7.17 5.53 -9.56
CA THR A 230 -6.08 4.96 -10.35
C THR A 230 -6.33 3.46 -10.51
N PHE A 231 -6.07 2.91 -11.69
CA PHE A 231 -6.30 1.50 -11.95
C PHE A 231 -5.46 0.59 -11.03
N LEU A 232 -4.23 1.00 -10.72
CA LEU A 232 -3.29 0.20 -9.93
C LEU A 232 -3.36 0.48 -8.42
N GLY A 233 -3.84 1.65 -8.00
CA GLY A 233 -3.87 2.07 -6.59
C GLY A 233 -5.28 2.15 -6.00
N GLY A 234 -6.31 1.89 -6.81
CA GLY A 234 -7.71 2.00 -6.41
C GLY A 234 -8.20 3.44 -6.29
N VAL A 235 -9.38 3.55 -5.67
CA VAL A 235 -10.19 4.77 -5.57
C VAL A 235 -9.95 5.45 -4.22
N GLY A 236 -9.97 6.79 -4.21
CA GLY A 236 -10.09 7.59 -2.99
C GLY A 236 -8.78 8.09 -2.36
N PRO A 237 -8.91 8.86 -1.27
CA PRO A 237 -7.79 9.47 -0.54
C PRO A 237 -6.97 8.44 0.23
N ARG A 238 -5.70 8.78 0.52
CA ARG A 238 -4.73 7.88 1.18
C ARG A 238 -4.05 8.48 2.39
N ALA A 239 -4.00 9.81 2.50
CA ALA A 239 -3.39 10.48 3.63
C ALA A 239 -4.29 10.32 4.87
N THR A 240 -3.70 9.90 5.99
CA THR A 240 -4.40 9.88 7.27
C THR A 240 -4.43 11.30 7.83
N PRO A 241 -5.60 11.82 8.28
CA PRO A 241 -5.68 13.11 8.94
C PRO A 241 -4.77 13.18 10.18
N THR A 242 -4.51 14.39 10.68
CA THR A 242 -3.86 14.60 11.96
C THR A 242 -4.72 15.49 12.84
N VAL A 243 -5.00 15.05 14.06
CA VAL A 243 -5.73 15.81 15.08
C VAL A 243 -4.71 16.51 15.96
N TYR A 244 -4.82 17.84 16.08
CA TYR A 244 -3.95 18.63 16.94
C TYR A 244 -4.72 19.77 17.58
N LYS A 245 -4.65 19.84 18.92
CA LYS A 245 -5.33 20.86 19.76
C LYS A 245 -6.83 21.03 19.41
N GLY A 246 -7.53 19.94 19.08
CA GLY A 246 -8.96 19.96 18.75
C GLY A 246 -9.31 20.28 17.30
N ASN A 247 -8.32 20.54 16.44
CA ASN A 247 -8.52 20.74 14.99
C ASN A 247 -8.04 19.53 14.20
N VAL A 248 -8.62 19.33 13.02
CA VAL A 248 -8.27 18.25 12.08
C VAL A 248 -7.53 18.84 10.88
N TYR A 249 -6.37 18.28 10.57
CA TYR A 249 -5.57 18.63 9.40
C TYR A 249 -5.56 17.46 8.42
N ALA A 250 -6.10 17.68 7.23
CA ALA A 250 -6.27 16.62 6.22
C ALA A 250 -5.73 17.07 4.87
N LEU A 251 -5.04 16.17 4.16
CA LEU A 251 -4.52 16.42 2.80
C LEU A 251 -5.26 15.52 1.81
N GLY A 252 -6.13 16.12 1.01
CA GLY A 252 -6.83 15.44 -0.08
C GLY A 252 -5.91 14.97 -1.19
N ALA A 253 -6.34 13.97 -1.96
CA ALA A 253 -5.52 13.36 -3.02
C ALA A 253 -5.13 14.35 -4.13
N GLY A 254 -5.94 15.40 -4.34
CA GLY A 254 -5.69 16.52 -5.25
C GLY A 254 -4.83 17.65 -4.66
N GLY A 255 -4.22 17.45 -3.49
CA GLY A 255 -3.38 18.45 -2.82
C GLY A 255 -4.15 19.51 -2.05
N ASN A 256 -5.41 19.23 -1.70
CA ASN A 256 -6.23 20.13 -0.89
C ASN A 256 -5.90 19.96 0.60
N LEU A 257 -5.18 20.90 1.21
CA LEU A 257 -4.87 20.91 2.64
C LEU A 257 -5.97 21.65 3.40
N LEU A 258 -6.65 20.94 4.28
CA LEU A 258 -7.76 21.43 5.08
C LEU A 258 -7.35 21.56 6.54
N CYS A 259 -7.85 22.60 7.21
CA CYS A 259 -7.97 22.67 8.65
C CYS A 259 -9.45 22.77 9.01
N LEU A 260 -9.96 21.78 9.72
CA LEU A 260 -11.35 21.70 10.15
C LEU A 260 -11.45 21.85 11.67
N GLU A 261 -12.49 22.53 12.13
CA GLU A 261 -12.86 22.54 13.54
C GLU A 261 -13.32 21.15 13.95
N GLY A 262 -12.65 20.52 14.93
CA GLY A 262 -12.92 19.13 15.29
C GLY A 262 -14.31 18.86 15.88
N ARG A 263 -15.02 19.90 16.34
CA ARG A 263 -16.36 19.77 16.93
C ARG A 263 -17.45 19.63 15.88
N THR A 264 -17.30 20.34 14.76
CA THR A 264 -18.37 20.49 13.76
C THR A 264 -17.96 19.99 12.36
N GLY A 265 -16.67 19.80 12.11
CA GLY A 265 -16.12 19.54 10.79
C GLY A 265 -16.08 20.77 9.88
N GLN A 266 -16.46 21.96 10.37
CA GLN A 266 -16.43 23.18 9.55
C GLN A 266 -15.00 23.60 9.21
N ALA A 267 -14.78 24.00 7.96
CA ALA A 267 -13.48 24.48 7.52
C ALA A 267 -13.13 25.81 8.21
N ILE A 268 -11.98 25.82 8.88
CA ILE A 268 -11.35 27.03 9.42
C ILE A 268 -10.57 27.71 8.29
N TRP A 269 -9.77 26.94 7.55
CA TRP A 269 -9.04 27.40 6.38
C TRP A 269 -8.73 26.23 5.43
N GLN A 270 -8.41 26.58 4.19
CA GLN A 270 -8.06 25.65 3.12
C GLN A 270 -6.92 26.21 2.27
N GLN A 271 -5.97 25.36 1.88
CA GLN A 271 -4.86 25.71 0.99
C GLN A 271 -4.70 24.65 -0.11
N ASN A 272 -4.37 25.07 -1.32
CA ASN A 272 -4.01 24.15 -2.40
C ASN A 272 -2.49 24.02 -2.52
N VAL A 273 -1.95 22.84 -2.18
CA VAL A 273 -0.51 22.55 -2.21
C VAL A 273 0.05 22.61 -3.64
N LEU A 274 -0.69 22.09 -4.62
CA LEU A 274 -0.24 22.04 -6.02
C LEU A 274 -0.07 23.44 -6.63
N SER A 275 -0.98 24.35 -6.27
CA SER A 275 -0.90 25.76 -6.70
C SER A 275 0.37 26.45 -6.18
N ARG A 276 0.90 26.04 -5.02
CA ARG A 276 2.16 26.60 -4.47
C ARG A 276 3.40 26.13 -5.23
N VAL A 277 3.29 25.05 -5.97
CA VAL A 277 4.38 24.50 -6.80
C VAL A 277 4.08 24.63 -8.30
N ASN A 278 3.10 25.46 -8.68
CA ASN A 278 2.68 25.71 -10.06
C ASN A 278 2.32 24.41 -10.82
N SER A 279 1.51 23.56 -10.19
CA SER A 279 1.03 22.32 -10.81
C SER A 279 -0.49 22.18 -10.68
N THR A 280 -1.12 21.48 -11.61
CA THR A 280 -2.53 21.04 -11.51
C THR A 280 -2.63 19.56 -11.10
N PRO A 281 -3.79 19.08 -10.64
CA PRO A 281 -3.99 17.65 -10.34
C PRO A 281 -3.65 16.73 -11.53
N GLU A 282 -3.99 17.15 -12.76
CA GLU A 282 -3.71 16.38 -13.98
C GLU A 282 -2.20 16.27 -14.22
N GLU A 283 -1.46 17.37 -14.11
CA GLU A 283 0.00 17.39 -14.25
C GLU A 283 0.67 16.58 -13.13
N ASP A 284 0.24 16.77 -11.88
CA ASP A 284 0.76 16.08 -10.70
C ASP A 284 0.59 14.56 -10.83
N SER A 285 -0.54 14.09 -11.36
CA SER A 285 -0.78 12.65 -11.58
C SER A 285 0.25 11.96 -12.50
N THR A 286 0.93 12.73 -13.37
CA THR A 286 1.97 12.20 -14.26
C THR A 286 3.32 11.99 -13.59
N VAL A 287 3.56 12.65 -12.44
CA VAL A 287 4.81 12.60 -11.67
C VAL A 287 4.64 12.00 -10.27
N VAL A 288 3.43 12.02 -9.73
CA VAL A 288 3.00 11.45 -8.45
C VAL A 288 1.77 10.58 -8.71
N SER A 289 1.99 9.37 -9.24
CA SER A 289 0.93 8.55 -9.84
C SER A 289 -0.12 8.00 -8.87
N TRP A 290 0.09 8.09 -7.56
CA TRP A 290 -0.84 7.60 -6.53
C TRP A 290 -1.60 8.72 -5.81
N GLY A 291 -1.53 9.95 -6.33
CA GLY A 291 -2.08 11.13 -5.68
C GLY A 291 -1.34 11.50 -4.39
N ARG A 292 -1.74 12.62 -3.79
CA ARG A 292 -1.15 13.06 -2.52
C ARG A 292 -1.58 12.12 -1.39
N SER A 293 -0.60 11.36 -0.89
CA SER A 293 -0.82 10.28 0.09
C SER A 293 -0.09 10.52 1.42
N THR A 294 0.57 11.66 1.57
CA THR A 294 1.38 11.99 2.74
C THR A 294 0.54 12.65 3.82
N SER A 295 0.65 12.15 5.04
CA SER A 295 -0.16 12.60 6.16
C SER A 295 0.44 13.88 6.77
N PRO A 296 -0.32 14.99 6.94
CA PRO A 296 0.20 16.26 7.44
C PRO A 296 0.94 16.13 8.76
N LEU A 297 2.15 16.66 8.89
CA LEU A 297 2.87 16.72 10.17
C LEU A 297 2.50 18.02 10.88
N VAL A 298 1.96 17.94 12.09
CA VAL A 298 1.65 19.13 12.89
C VAL A 298 2.61 19.23 14.05
N VAL A 299 3.35 20.34 14.14
CA VAL A 299 4.37 20.58 15.15
C VAL A 299 4.59 22.08 15.35
N ASP A 300 4.70 22.51 16.61
CA ASP A 300 4.98 23.91 16.99
C ASP A 300 4.05 24.93 16.27
N ASP A 301 2.75 24.61 16.20
CA ASP A 301 1.70 25.38 15.51
C ASP A 301 1.92 25.56 13.98
N LEU A 302 2.75 24.71 13.38
CA LEU A 302 2.92 24.56 11.94
C LEU A 302 2.32 23.25 11.44
N VAL A 303 1.72 23.29 10.25
CA VAL A 303 1.29 22.14 9.47
C VAL A 303 2.23 21.98 8.29
N ILE A 304 2.97 20.88 8.24
CA ILE A 304 4.02 20.62 7.26
C ILE A 304 3.59 19.49 6.34
N VAL A 305 3.66 19.73 5.03
CA VAL A 305 3.33 18.76 3.99
C VAL A 305 4.40 18.72 2.90
N PRO A 306 4.70 17.54 2.35
CA PRO A 306 5.54 17.41 1.16
C PRO A 306 4.87 18.02 -0.08
N ALA A 307 5.64 18.74 -0.90
CA ALA A 307 5.11 19.53 -2.01
C ALA A 307 5.57 19.07 -3.40
N GLY A 308 6.85 18.79 -3.60
CA GLY A 308 7.39 18.38 -4.89
C GLY A 308 7.30 19.48 -5.95
N GLY A 309 6.96 19.11 -7.19
CA GLY A 309 6.73 20.06 -8.28
C GLY A 309 6.48 19.38 -9.62
N PRO A 310 6.24 20.15 -10.69
CA PRO A 310 5.91 19.63 -12.01
C PRO A 310 7.09 18.88 -12.63
N LYS A 311 6.83 18.14 -13.71
CA LYS A 311 7.87 17.39 -14.42
C LYS A 311 9.01 18.31 -14.87
N GLY A 312 10.22 18.05 -14.38
CA GLY A 312 11.42 18.84 -14.69
C GLY A 312 11.67 20.02 -13.74
N GLY A 313 10.80 20.25 -12.76
CA GLY A 313 10.93 21.29 -11.74
C GLY A 313 10.42 22.67 -12.18
N PRO A 314 10.61 23.71 -11.33
CA PRO A 314 11.32 23.66 -10.05
C PRO A 314 10.58 22.83 -9.00
N PHE A 315 11.33 22.25 -8.07
CA PHE A 315 10.79 21.45 -6.96
C PHE A 315 10.90 22.21 -5.63
N VAL A 316 9.96 21.94 -4.73
CA VAL A 316 9.96 22.36 -3.32
C VAL A 316 9.71 21.12 -2.48
N SER A 317 10.64 20.73 -1.60
CA SER A 317 10.46 19.49 -0.81
C SER A 317 9.28 19.59 0.14
N LEU A 318 9.22 20.68 0.93
CA LEU A 318 8.27 20.86 2.02
C LEU A 318 7.66 22.26 1.99
N LEU A 319 6.38 22.33 2.34
CA LEU A 319 5.67 23.57 2.67
C LEU A 319 5.22 23.50 4.12
N ALA A 320 5.30 24.63 4.83
CA ALA A 320 4.73 24.78 6.16
C ALA A 320 3.73 25.91 6.19
N PHE A 321 2.58 25.64 6.82
CA PHE A 321 1.49 26.59 6.99
C PHE A 321 1.21 26.80 8.47
N ASN A 322 0.80 28.00 8.85
CA ASN A 322 0.37 28.28 10.22
C ASN A 322 -0.93 27.53 10.53
N CYS A 323 -0.99 26.83 11.68
CA CYS A 323 -2.19 26.10 12.11
C CYS A 323 -3.42 27.00 12.25
N LYS A 324 -3.21 28.27 12.60
CA LYS A 324 -4.28 29.22 12.92
C LYS A 324 -5.09 29.67 11.70
N ASP A 325 -4.41 30.01 10.61
CA ASP A 325 -5.00 30.72 9.46
C ASP A 325 -4.62 30.11 8.11
N GLY A 326 -3.73 29.12 8.09
CA GLY A 326 -3.27 28.48 6.87
C GLY A 326 -2.33 29.36 6.04
N GLU A 327 -1.83 30.47 6.57
CA GLU A 327 -0.83 31.27 5.87
C GLU A 327 0.47 30.48 5.70
N LEU A 328 1.09 30.60 4.53
CA LEU A 328 2.37 29.95 4.25
C LEU A 328 3.47 30.58 5.11
N ALA A 329 4.02 29.79 6.03
CA ALA A 329 5.11 30.22 6.90
C ALA A 329 6.47 30.12 6.19
N TRP A 330 6.72 29.02 5.48
CA TRP A 330 7.94 28.82 4.69
C TRP A 330 7.80 27.73 3.63
N GLN A 331 8.71 27.75 2.67
CA GLN A 331 8.96 26.68 1.69
C GLN A 331 10.43 26.26 1.76
N GLY A 332 10.70 24.95 1.69
CA GLY A 332 12.03 24.42 1.97
C GLY A 332 12.43 23.25 1.08
N GLY A 333 13.72 23.14 0.78
CA GLY A 333 14.29 22.08 -0.06
C GLY A 333 14.01 22.22 -1.55
N SER A 334 14.53 21.27 -2.32
CA SER A 334 14.46 21.27 -3.79
C SER A 334 14.29 19.87 -4.38
N GLU A 335 13.68 18.96 -3.62
CA GLU A 335 13.53 17.55 -3.98
C GLU A 335 12.10 17.24 -4.42
N GLN A 336 11.94 16.27 -5.31
CA GLN A 336 10.63 15.76 -5.71
C GLN A 336 10.00 14.94 -4.57
N VAL A 337 8.69 15.05 -4.41
CA VAL A 337 7.90 14.38 -3.36
C VAL A 337 7.87 12.86 -3.55
N SER A 338 7.79 12.11 -2.44
CA SER A 338 7.41 10.68 -2.42
C SER A 338 6.16 10.46 -1.55
N PHE A 339 5.87 9.22 -1.14
CA PHE A 339 4.67 8.86 -0.38
C PHE A 339 4.94 8.64 1.11
N SER A 340 6.17 8.85 1.59
CA SER A 340 6.46 8.93 3.02
C SER A 340 6.00 10.27 3.58
N SER A 341 5.19 10.22 4.64
CA SER A 341 4.90 11.39 5.46
C SER A 341 6.18 11.94 6.13
N PRO A 342 6.26 13.27 6.40
CA PRO A 342 7.37 13.86 7.16
C PRO A 342 7.26 13.50 8.65
N ALA A 343 8.41 13.39 9.31
CA ALA A 343 8.53 13.07 10.74
C ALA A 343 9.48 14.05 11.46
N ILE A 344 9.28 14.23 12.77
CA ILE A 344 10.20 14.99 13.62
C ILE A 344 11.14 14.04 14.34
N HIS A 345 12.45 14.31 14.20
CA HIS A 345 13.50 13.58 14.89
C HIS A 345 14.44 14.57 15.60
N THR A 346 14.97 14.16 16.75
CA THR A 346 16.01 14.91 17.45
C THR A 346 17.37 14.32 17.11
N ILE A 347 18.02 14.84 16.07
CA ILE A 347 19.30 14.35 15.55
C ILE A 347 20.41 15.25 16.08
N ASN A 348 21.45 14.67 16.71
CA ASN A 348 22.55 15.44 17.29
C ASN A 348 22.06 16.58 18.20
N ARG A 349 21.05 16.29 19.04
CA ARG A 349 20.39 17.24 19.96
C ARG A 349 19.63 18.40 19.30
N GLN A 350 19.37 18.33 18.00
CA GLN A 350 18.58 19.32 17.26
C GLN A 350 17.31 18.69 16.70
N ARG A 351 16.15 19.35 16.91
CA ARG A 351 14.88 18.93 16.29
C ARG A 351 14.90 19.28 14.81
N GLN A 352 14.68 18.28 13.97
CA GLN A 352 14.73 18.39 12.52
C GLN A 352 13.52 17.67 11.91
N ILE A 353 13.02 18.19 10.80
CA ILE A 353 12.03 17.49 9.98
C ILE A 353 12.79 16.56 9.05
N VAL A 354 12.48 15.27 9.09
CA VAL A 354 13.05 14.29 8.18
C VAL A 354 11.97 13.83 7.20
N VAL A 355 12.31 13.83 5.92
CA VAL A 355 11.42 13.40 4.85
C VAL A 355 12.17 12.50 3.89
N VAL A 356 11.51 11.43 3.46
CA VAL A 356 11.96 10.62 2.33
C VAL A 356 11.35 11.23 1.07
N ASN A 357 12.19 11.72 0.18
CA ASN A 357 11.83 12.26 -1.13
C ASN A 357 11.89 11.16 -2.19
N GLU A 358 11.65 11.50 -3.45
CA GLU A 358 11.68 10.55 -4.56
C GLU A 358 13.02 9.80 -4.65
N SER A 359 14.13 10.53 -4.59
CA SER A 359 15.50 10.04 -4.84
C SER A 359 16.49 10.36 -3.71
N SER A 360 15.98 10.78 -2.55
CA SER A 360 16.81 11.17 -1.41
C SER A 360 16.06 11.10 -0.08
N VAL A 361 16.81 11.15 1.02
CA VAL A 361 16.31 11.40 2.37
C VAL A 361 16.95 12.70 2.84
N THR A 362 16.15 13.64 3.33
CA THR A 362 16.64 14.97 3.74
C THR A 362 16.19 15.32 5.14
N GLY A 363 17.06 16.05 5.85
CA GLY A 363 16.74 16.70 7.13
C GLY A 363 16.62 18.20 6.93
N HIS A 364 15.65 18.82 7.60
CA HIS A 364 15.34 20.25 7.48
C HIS A 364 15.20 20.91 8.85
N GLU A 365 15.58 22.18 8.93
CA GLU A 365 15.32 23.02 10.09
C GLU A 365 13.80 23.29 10.22
N LEU A 366 13.27 23.08 11.42
CA LEU A 366 11.84 23.23 11.70
C LEU A 366 11.30 24.65 11.44
N LYS A 367 12.06 25.68 11.79
CA LYS A 367 11.60 27.08 11.72
C LYS A 367 11.64 27.69 10.33
N THR A 368 12.54 27.24 9.47
CA THR A 368 12.84 27.89 8.19
C THR A 368 12.63 26.97 6.98
N GLY A 369 12.54 25.65 7.20
CA GLY A 369 12.53 24.66 6.13
C GLY A 369 13.88 24.45 5.44
N LYS A 370 14.95 25.15 5.87
CA LYS A 370 16.28 25.02 5.27
C LYS A 370 16.76 23.58 5.40
N GLN A 371 17.16 22.99 4.28
CA GLN A 371 17.77 21.65 4.26
C GLN A 371 19.14 21.69 4.96
N ILE A 372 19.37 20.75 5.87
CA ILE A 372 20.59 20.62 6.67
C ILE A 372 21.52 19.57 6.05
N TRP A 373 20.98 18.40 5.71
CA TRP A 373 21.73 17.28 5.14
C TRP A 373 20.86 16.53 4.11
N LYS A 374 21.54 15.76 3.26
CA LYS A 374 20.91 14.93 2.22
C LYS A 374 21.66 13.62 2.06
N GLN A 375 20.93 12.51 2.17
CA GLN A 375 21.39 11.19 1.79
C GLN A 375 20.75 10.79 0.46
N VAL A 376 21.57 10.47 -0.55
CA VAL A 376 21.05 9.97 -1.83
C VAL A 376 20.47 8.57 -1.65
N TRP A 377 19.30 8.35 -2.24
CA TRP A 377 18.65 7.05 -2.24
C TRP A 377 17.69 6.91 -3.43
N ASP A 378 18.15 6.24 -4.46
CA ASP A 378 17.48 6.25 -5.77
C ASP A 378 16.03 5.74 -5.73
N GLY A 379 15.18 6.43 -6.48
CA GLY A 379 13.77 6.12 -6.58
C GLY A 379 13.03 6.91 -7.64
N SER A 380 11.74 6.65 -7.72
CA SER A 380 10.81 7.25 -8.68
C SER A 380 9.40 7.15 -8.13
N SER A 381 8.72 8.28 -8.01
CA SER A 381 7.36 8.35 -7.44
C SER A 381 6.30 7.77 -8.38
N THR A 382 6.67 7.41 -9.61
CA THR A 382 5.79 6.75 -10.60
C THR A 382 6.02 5.24 -10.69
N SER A 383 7.25 4.77 -10.44
CA SER A 383 7.64 3.37 -10.74
C SER A 383 8.30 2.61 -9.59
N SER A 384 8.75 3.31 -8.54
CA SER A 384 9.37 2.74 -7.34
C SER A 384 9.12 3.62 -6.12
N ALA A 385 7.83 3.74 -5.78
CA ALA A 385 7.33 4.60 -4.72
C ALA A 385 8.00 4.31 -3.36
N ASN A 386 8.37 5.37 -2.64
CA ASN A 386 8.84 5.31 -1.25
C ASN A 386 7.66 5.61 -0.32
N THR A 387 7.32 4.67 0.56
CA THR A 387 6.17 4.80 1.47
C THR A 387 6.54 4.69 2.94
N SER A 388 7.63 3.98 3.27
CA SER A 388 8.03 3.78 4.67
C SER A 388 8.58 5.06 5.30
N GLN A 389 8.20 5.31 6.55
CA GLN A 389 8.74 6.41 7.35
C GLN A 389 10.26 6.23 7.60
N PRO A 390 11.00 7.36 7.72
CA PRO A 390 12.37 7.34 8.24
C PRO A 390 12.35 7.24 9.77
N TYR A 391 13.19 6.36 10.34
CA TYR A 391 13.27 6.15 11.79
C TYR A 391 14.62 6.54 12.36
N LEU A 392 14.61 7.30 13.45
CA LEU A 392 15.80 7.62 14.22
C LEU A 392 16.23 6.41 15.06
N VAL A 393 17.53 6.10 15.00
CA VAL A 393 18.18 5.03 15.75
C VAL A 393 19.32 5.62 16.56
N GLY A 394 19.19 5.59 17.89
CA GLY A 394 20.10 6.28 18.78
C GLY A 394 20.02 7.81 18.61
N GLU A 395 21.17 8.49 18.59
CA GLU A 395 21.20 9.96 18.56
C GLU A 395 21.31 10.55 17.16
N ASN A 396 21.78 9.78 16.18
CA ASN A 396 22.17 10.34 14.88
C ASN A 396 22.10 9.38 13.68
N ARG A 397 21.54 8.18 13.81
CA ARG A 397 21.42 7.22 12.71
C ARG A 397 19.99 7.17 12.21
N ILE A 398 19.79 7.05 10.91
CA ILE A 398 18.48 6.99 10.28
C ILE A 398 18.36 5.66 9.54
N PHE A 399 17.32 4.92 9.86
CA PHE A 399 16.89 3.73 9.14
C PHE A 399 15.82 4.11 8.11
N VAL A 400 15.97 3.61 6.90
CA VAL A 400 14.96 3.73 5.83
C VAL A 400 14.78 2.40 5.10
N SER A 401 13.57 2.17 4.57
CA SER A 401 13.23 0.92 3.90
C SER A 401 12.27 1.11 2.72
N LYS A 402 12.45 0.29 1.68
CA LYS A 402 11.76 0.41 0.40
C LYS A 402 11.72 -0.92 -0.34
N GLY A 403 10.59 -1.21 -0.96
CA GLY A 403 10.43 -2.32 -1.90
C GLY A 403 11.14 -2.07 -3.23
N TYR A 404 10.61 -2.65 -4.30
CA TYR A 404 11.07 -2.41 -5.68
C TYR A 404 12.56 -2.69 -5.93
N GLY A 405 13.18 -3.57 -5.12
CA GLY A 405 14.58 -3.99 -5.25
C GLY A 405 15.60 -3.13 -4.50
N GLN A 406 15.18 -2.12 -3.74
CA GLN A 406 16.10 -1.22 -3.02
C GLN A 406 16.38 -1.65 -1.57
N GLY A 407 15.44 -2.34 -0.92
CA GLY A 407 15.59 -2.85 0.44
C GLY A 407 15.74 -1.76 1.49
N SER A 408 16.69 -1.91 2.40
CA SER A 408 16.89 -0.99 3.52
C SER A 408 18.32 -0.50 3.65
N MET A 409 18.46 0.60 4.37
CA MET A 409 19.72 1.25 4.65
C MET A 409 19.67 1.85 6.05
N LEU A 410 20.80 1.74 6.76
CA LEU A 410 21.10 2.51 7.95
C LEU A 410 22.27 3.45 7.64
N PHE A 411 22.12 4.74 7.91
CA PHE A 411 23.17 5.72 7.72
C PHE A 411 23.27 6.66 8.93
N ALA A 412 24.46 7.16 9.21
CA ALA A 412 24.69 8.18 10.23
C ALA A 412 24.60 9.59 9.64
N VAL A 413 24.25 10.54 10.50
CA VAL A 413 24.21 11.97 10.21
C VAL A 413 25.17 12.70 11.17
N ASP A 414 26.14 13.42 10.62
CA ASP A 414 27.07 14.25 11.39
C ASP A 414 27.10 15.66 10.79
N GLY A 415 26.36 16.57 11.44
CA GLY A 415 26.07 17.91 10.90
C GLY A 415 25.37 17.83 9.54
N GLU A 416 26.06 18.30 8.50
CA GLU A 416 25.56 18.32 7.11
C GLU A 416 25.94 17.04 6.33
N LYS A 417 26.81 16.19 6.90
CA LYS A 417 27.32 14.98 6.23
C LYS A 417 26.51 13.76 6.60
N THR A 418 26.36 12.85 5.65
CA THR A 418 25.80 11.53 5.87
C THR A 418 26.81 10.44 5.51
N SER A 419 26.79 9.33 6.23
CA SER A 419 27.62 8.16 5.94
C SER A 419 26.83 6.87 6.08
N GLU A 420 26.86 6.04 5.05
CA GLU A 420 26.21 4.74 5.08
C GLU A 420 26.93 3.83 6.08
N ILE A 421 26.17 3.20 6.98
CA ILE A 421 26.68 2.17 7.90
C ILE A 421 26.54 0.82 7.21
N TRP A 422 25.34 0.53 6.70
CA TRP A 422 25.07 -0.63 5.87
C TRP A 422 23.90 -0.35 4.92
N ARG A 423 23.88 -1.08 3.81
CA ARG A 423 22.76 -1.16 2.87
C ARG A 423 22.54 -2.61 2.48
N ASN A 424 21.29 -3.04 2.53
CA ASN A 424 20.91 -4.40 2.15
C ASN A 424 19.63 -4.39 1.30
N PRO A 425 19.75 -4.63 -0.02
CA PRO A 425 18.60 -4.61 -0.94
C PRO A 425 17.64 -5.78 -0.74
N SER A 426 18.01 -6.79 0.08
CA SER A 426 17.24 -8.01 0.25
C SER A 426 16.33 -8.02 1.47
N VAL A 427 16.39 -7.01 2.35
CA VAL A 427 15.68 -6.99 3.63
C VAL A 427 14.84 -5.72 3.81
N ALA A 428 13.77 -5.82 4.59
CA ALA A 428 12.77 -4.78 4.82
C ALA A 428 12.23 -4.15 3.52
N ARG A 429 11.85 -4.96 2.54
CA ARG A 429 11.31 -4.49 1.25
C ARG A 429 9.84 -4.05 1.38
N THR A 430 9.61 -2.90 2.00
CA THR A 430 8.27 -2.34 2.30
C THR A 430 7.67 -1.58 1.11
N LYS A 431 6.39 -1.84 0.76
CA LYS A 431 5.70 -1.16 -0.35
C LYS A 431 4.47 -0.34 0.05
N TYR A 432 3.60 -0.88 0.88
CA TYR A 432 2.38 -0.22 1.37
C TYR A 432 2.35 -0.12 2.91
N THR A 433 3.38 -0.64 3.55
CA THR A 433 3.52 -0.78 5.01
C THR A 433 4.77 -0.07 5.48
N ASN A 434 4.90 0.02 6.79
CA ASN A 434 6.06 0.55 7.48
C ASN A 434 6.78 -0.56 8.24
N ALA A 435 8.04 -0.31 8.61
CA ALA A 435 8.81 -1.18 9.50
C ALA A 435 8.64 -0.74 10.97
N ALA A 436 8.69 -1.67 11.90
CA ALA A 436 8.74 -1.38 13.33
C ALA A 436 10.13 -1.71 13.89
N LEU A 437 10.76 -0.73 14.52
CA LEU A 437 12.06 -0.89 15.19
C LEU A 437 11.84 -1.09 16.68
N VAL A 438 12.16 -2.28 17.20
CA VAL A 438 11.98 -2.62 18.61
C VAL A 438 13.13 -3.49 19.08
N GLY A 439 13.79 -3.10 20.17
CA GLY A 439 14.82 -3.91 20.82
C GLY A 439 16.01 -4.29 19.92
N GLY A 440 16.48 -3.36 19.08
CA GLY A 440 17.59 -3.61 18.15
C GLY A 440 17.22 -4.47 16.94
N LYS A 441 15.92 -4.69 16.70
CA LYS A 441 15.41 -5.48 15.57
C LYS A 441 14.48 -4.64 14.71
N VAL A 442 14.41 -5.00 13.44
CA VAL A 442 13.45 -4.47 12.48
C VAL A 442 12.43 -5.56 12.15
N PHE A 443 11.16 -5.29 12.42
CA PHE A 443 10.04 -6.12 11.98
C PHE A 443 9.34 -5.45 10.81
N SER A 444 9.12 -6.19 9.71
CA SER A 444 8.48 -5.62 8.53
C SER A 444 7.84 -6.69 7.64
N LEU A 445 6.89 -6.29 6.80
CA LEU A 445 6.40 -7.10 5.68
C LEU A 445 7.26 -6.84 4.44
N SER A 446 8.25 -7.70 4.24
CA SER A 446 9.25 -7.62 3.18
C SER A 446 8.75 -8.35 1.93
N ASP A 447 8.19 -7.60 0.97
CA ASP A 447 7.34 -8.09 -0.12
C ASP A 447 6.23 -9.03 0.37
N GLY A 448 5.59 -8.62 1.47
CA GLY A 448 4.44 -9.31 2.04
C GLY A 448 4.73 -10.60 2.77
N ILE A 449 5.98 -10.83 3.18
CA ILE A 449 6.33 -11.88 4.12
C ILE A 449 6.89 -11.22 5.38
N LEU A 450 6.42 -11.64 6.55
CA LEU A 450 6.93 -11.12 7.82
C LEU A 450 8.41 -11.48 7.98
N GLU A 451 9.20 -10.47 8.29
CA GLU A 451 10.66 -10.55 8.37
C GLU A 451 11.15 -9.88 9.65
N CYS A 452 12.18 -10.48 10.24
CA CYS A 452 12.96 -9.89 11.31
C CYS A 452 14.42 -9.75 10.86
N VAL A 453 14.96 -8.55 11.05
CA VAL A 453 16.33 -8.17 10.67
C VAL A 453 17.03 -7.60 11.91
N ASP A 454 18.31 -7.90 12.06
CA ASP A 454 19.16 -7.22 13.03
C ASP A 454 19.39 -5.78 12.56
N LEU A 455 19.05 -4.80 13.41
CA LEU A 455 19.12 -3.38 13.05
C LEU A 455 20.57 -2.89 12.90
N GLU A 456 21.50 -3.45 13.68
CA GLU A 456 22.89 -3.00 13.71
C GLU A 456 23.68 -3.54 12.51
N THR A 457 23.42 -4.79 12.11
CA THR A 457 24.17 -5.45 11.02
C THR A 457 23.44 -5.43 9.67
N GLY A 458 22.12 -5.27 9.67
CA GLY A 458 21.30 -5.41 8.46
C GLY A 458 21.14 -6.87 8.00
N GLU A 459 21.46 -7.85 8.84
CA GLU A 459 21.32 -9.27 8.54
C GLU A 459 19.92 -9.79 8.84
N ARG A 460 19.36 -10.59 7.91
CA ARG A 460 18.08 -11.26 8.13
C ARG A 460 18.24 -12.34 9.20
N LEU A 461 17.48 -12.22 10.28
CA LEU A 461 17.37 -13.25 11.32
C LEU A 461 16.40 -14.36 10.87
N TRP A 462 15.23 -13.96 10.37
CA TRP A 462 14.25 -14.90 9.79
C TRP A 462 13.26 -14.18 8.87
N LYS A 463 12.62 -14.95 7.98
CA LYS A 463 11.54 -14.48 7.08
C LYS A 463 10.54 -15.62 6.87
N LYS A 464 9.32 -15.46 7.38
CA LYS A 464 8.26 -16.50 7.41
C LYS A 464 6.88 -15.84 7.37
N GLY A 465 5.83 -16.59 7.00
CA GLY A 465 4.44 -16.11 7.02
C GLY A 465 4.14 -15.09 5.92
N ARG A 466 3.32 -15.47 4.94
CA ARG A 466 2.92 -14.58 3.84
C ARG A 466 1.61 -13.90 4.20
N PHE A 467 1.65 -12.58 4.31
CA PHE A 467 0.54 -11.69 4.63
C PHE A 467 0.27 -10.67 3.52
N ASN A 468 1.00 -10.80 2.40
CA ASN A 468 0.93 -9.94 1.23
C ASN A 468 1.07 -8.45 1.61
N HIS A 469 0.44 -7.51 0.90
CA HIS A 469 0.63 -6.07 1.13
C HIS A 469 -0.23 -5.51 2.27
N GLY A 470 -0.36 -6.27 3.35
CA GLY A 470 -1.03 -5.89 4.57
C GLY A 470 -0.26 -4.86 5.42
N GLN A 471 -0.65 -4.74 6.68
CA GLN A 471 -0.14 -3.74 7.63
C GLN A 471 0.35 -4.38 8.93
N LEU A 472 1.24 -3.68 9.63
CA LEU A 472 1.84 -4.15 10.88
C LEU A 472 1.77 -3.06 11.96
N LEU A 473 1.48 -3.49 13.19
CA LEU A 473 1.55 -2.69 14.40
C LEU A 473 2.17 -3.52 15.53
N MET A 474 3.29 -3.06 16.10
CA MET A 474 3.83 -3.62 17.33
C MET A 474 3.05 -3.09 18.53
N LEU A 475 2.56 -4.00 19.38
CA LEU A 475 1.81 -3.68 20.59
C LEU A 475 2.45 -4.41 21.78
N GLY A 476 3.34 -3.71 22.48
CA GLY A 476 4.21 -4.32 23.49
C GLY A 476 5.06 -5.45 22.89
N GLN A 477 4.77 -6.70 23.27
CA GLN A 477 5.47 -7.89 22.77
C GLN A 477 4.73 -8.62 21.63
N LEU A 478 3.54 -8.16 21.25
CA LEU A 478 2.76 -8.72 20.16
C LEU A 478 2.99 -7.91 18.88
N ILE A 479 3.05 -8.61 17.75
CA ILE A 479 2.91 -8.02 16.42
C ILE A 479 1.47 -8.27 15.99
N LEU A 480 0.71 -7.21 15.72
CA LEU A 480 -0.56 -7.29 15.03
C LEU A 480 -0.26 -7.17 13.54
N VAL A 481 -0.60 -8.20 12.76
CA VAL A 481 -0.48 -8.18 11.31
C VAL A 481 -1.87 -8.30 10.71
N GLN A 482 -2.31 -7.27 10.00
CA GLN A 482 -3.47 -7.36 9.13
C GLN A 482 -2.98 -7.81 7.75
N SER A 483 -3.44 -8.95 7.25
CA SER A 483 -3.11 -9.40 5.89
C SER A 483 -3.81 -8.54 4.85
N GLU A 484 -3.32 -8.58 3.60
CA GLU A 484 -4.00 -7.90 2.48
C GLU A 484 -5.44 -8.39 2.31
N GLU A 485 -5.73 -9.65 2.65
CA GLU A 485 -7.06 -10.27 2.55
C GLU A 485 -7.98 -10.00 3.76
N GLY A 486 -7.53 -9.22 4.75
CA GLY A 486 -8.35 -8.78 5.89
C GLY A 486 -8.38 -9.72 7.09
N GLU A 487 -7.45 -10.68 7.18
CA GLU A 487 -7.23 -11.46 8.41
C GLU A 487 -6.37 -10.64 9.39
N LEU A 488 -6.75 -10.59 10.67
CA LEU A 488 -5.94 -10.03 11.74
C LEU A 488 -5.24 -11.16 12.50
N HIS A 489 -3.92 -11.11 12.53
CA HIS A 489 -3.05 -12.07 13.20
C HIS A 489 -2.39 -11.42 14.41
N PHE A 490 -2.50 -12.06 15.57
CA PHE A 490 -1.77 -11.71 16.79
C PHE A 490 -0.56 -12.62 16.92
N ILE A 491 0.63 -12.06 16.73
CA ILE A 491 1.86 -12.82 16.55
C ILE A 491 2.84 -12.52 17.69
N ARG A 492 3.49 -13.56 18.23
CA ARG A 492 4.64 -13.43 19.12
C ARG A 492 5.93 -13.68 18.35
N PRO A 493 6.84 -12.69 18.26
CA PRO A 493 8.13 -12.91 17.64
C PRO A 493 8.97 -13.87 18.47
N GLN A 494 9.64 -14.81 17.80
CA GLN A 494 10.58 -15.75 18.37
C GLN A 494 11.99 -15.48 17.82
N GLU A 495 13.02 -16.13 18.36
CA GLU A 495 14.38 -16.02 17.83
C GLU A 495 14.49 -16.48 16.37
N ARG A 496 13.72 -17.50 15.98
CA ARG A 496 13.77 -18.13 14.64
C ARG A 496 12.39 -18.26 13.99
N GLY A 497 11.62 -17.18 14.01
CA GLY A 497 10.29 -17.10 13.42
C GLY A 497 9.31 -16.44 14.37
N PHE A 498 8.10 -16.95 14.41
CA PHE A 498 7.06 -16.42 15.26
C PHE A 498 5.99 -17.48 15.51
N ASP A 499 5.19 -17.26 16.55
CA ASP A 499 3.98 -18.04 16.83
C ASP A 499 2.75 -17.15 16.62
N THR A 500 1.73 -17.69 15.94
CA THR A 500 0.43 -17.02 15.87
C THR A 500 -0.37 -17.42 17.10
N VAL A 501 -0.64 -16.46 17.98
CA VAL A 501 -1.37 -16.64 19.24
C VAL A 501 -2.87 -16.73 18.98
N TYR A 502 -3.36 -15.85 18.11
CA TYR A 502 -4.76 -15.79 17.73
C TYR A 502 -4.88 -15.20 16.32
N GLN A 503 -5.93 -15.60 15.61
CA GLN A 503 -6.24 -15.12 14.27
C GLN A 503 -7.75 -15.00 14.11
N VAL A 504 -8.20 -13.95 13.43
CA VAL A 504 -9.61 -13.73 13.11
C VAL A 504 -9.76 -12.99 11.78
N GLN A 505 -10.77 -13.35 10.98
CA GLN A 505 -11.14 -12.61 9.78
C GLN A 505 -11.93 -11.36 10.20
N VAL A 506 -11.37 -10.18 9.98
CA VAL A 506 -11.97 -8.91 10.44
C VAL A 506 -12.56 -8.07 9.32
N LEU A 507 -11.97 -8.14 8.13
CA LEU A 507 -12.43 -7.45 6.92
C LEU A 507 -12.43 -8.40 5.74
N LYS A 508 -13.09 -8.08 4.64
CA LYS A 508 -13.02 -8.79 3.37
C LYS A 508 -12.34 -7.89 2.33
N ASP A 509 -11.80 -8.42 1.25
CA ASP A 509 -11.08 -7.61 0.25
C ASP A 509 -9.78 -6.96 0.77
N ARG A 510 -9.15 -6.14 -0.07
CA ARG A 510 -7.82 -5.54 0.07
C ARG A 510 -7.75 -4.60 1.26
N CYS A 511 -6.80 -4.84 2.14
CA CYS A 511 -6.54 -4.02 3.32
C CYS A 511 -5.18 -3.32 3.20
N TRP A 512 -5.17 -2.09 2.70
CA TRP A 512 -3.94 -1.26 2.62
C TRP A 512 -3.93 -0.09 3.62
N ALA A 513 -5.01 0.16 4.35
CA ALA A 513 -5.08 1.24 5.34
C ALA A 513 -4.40 0.82 6.66
N THR A 514 -3.60 1.71 7.25
CA THR A 514 -2.89 1.44 8.51
C THR A 514 -3.84 1.20 9.68
N LEU A 515 -3.42 0.37 10.64
CA LEU A 515 -4.15 0.14 11.89
C LEU A 515 -4.15 1.39 12.77
N THR A 516 -5.25 1.60 13.50
CA THR A 516 -5.39 2.66 14.50
C THR A 516 -5.76 2.07 15.85
N LEU A 517 -4.99 2.40 16.88
CA LEU A 517 -5.23 1.93 18.25
C LEU A 517 -5.63 3.11 19.13
N TYR A 518 -6.83 3.09 19.71
CA TYR A 518 -7.28 4.07 20.69
C TYR A 518 -7.67 3.39 21.99
N ASP A 519 -6.98 3.68 23.09
CA ASP A 519 -7.12 2.91 24.33
C ASP A 519 -6.97 1.39 24.08
N ASN A 520 -8.01 0.60 24.32
CA ASN A 520 -8.07 -0.82 23.98
C ASN A 520 -8.88 -1.11 22.71
N LYS A 521 -9.23 -0.11 21.92
CA LYS A 521 -9.99 -0.24 20.68
C LYS A 521 -9.06 -0.22 19.46
N LEU A 522 -9.17 -1.25 18.64
CA LEU A 522 -8.46 -1.36 17.36
C LEU A 522 -9.44 -1.07 16.23
N VAL A 523 -9.21 0.04 15.54
CA VAL A 523 -10.00 0.44 14.36
C VAL A 523 -9.24 0.01 13.11
N LEU A 524 -9.96 -0.67 12.22
CA LEU A 524 -9.45 -1.21 10.97
C LEU A 524 -10.41 -0.83 9.84
N ARG A 525 -9.89 -0.66 8.64
CA ARG A 525 -10.74 -0.48 7.44
C ARG A 525 -10.07 -0.96 6.17
N ASN A 526 -10.89 -1.16 5.16
CA ASN A 526 -10.49 -1.30 3.76
C ASN A 526 -11.17 -0.20 2.93
N SER A 527 -11.39 -0.43 1.63
CA SER A 527 -12.10 0.50 0.74
C SER A 527 -13.64 0.42 0.80
N GLU A 528 -14.23 -0.41 1.65
CA GLU A 528 -15.68 -0.70 1.65
C GLU A 528 -16.31 -0.76 3.04
N GLU A 529 -15.56 -1.19 4.05
CA GLU A 529 -16.00 -1.34 5.44
C GLU A 529 -14.94 -0.86 6.44
N ALA A 530 -15.43 -0.33 7.56
CA ALA A 530 -14.67 0.00 8.75
C ALA A 530 -15.21 -0.79 9.94
N VAL A 531 -14.31 -1.27 10.80
CA VAL A 531 -14.63 -2.08 11.98
C VAL A 531 -13.85 -1.59 13.19
N CYS A 532 -14.44 -1.77 14.37
CA CYS A 532 -13.78 -1.54 15.64
C CYS A 532 -13.82 -2.79 16.49
N TYR A 533 -12.66 -3.22 16.97
CA TYR A 533 -12.50 -4.36 17.85
C TYR A 533 -12.01 -3.90 19.21
N GLN A 534 -12.63 -4.39 20.28
CA GLN A 534 -12.07 -4.30 21.61
C GLN A 534 -11.00 -5.37 21.81
N LEU A 535 -9.81 -4.93 22.19
CA LEU A 535 -8.67 -5.77 22.53
C LEU A 535 -8.69 -6.18 24.01
N PRO A 536 -8.14 -7.36 24.34
CA PRO A 536 -8.15 -7.89 25.69
C PRO A 536 -7.19 -7.13 26.61
N VAL A 537 -7.65 -6.82 27.82
CA VAL A 537 -6.89 -6.12 28.85
C VAL A 537 -6.62 -7.07 30.01
N LYS A 538 -5.41 -7.04 30.57
CA LYS A 538 -5.04 -7.75 31.80
C LYS A 538 -5.93 -7.25 32.93
N ARG A 539 -6.62 -8.19 33.58
CA ARG A 539 -7.42 -7.90 34.77
C ARG A 539 -6.56 -7.73 36.01
#